data_AF-A0A6N8JAS7-F1
#
_entry.id   AF-A0A6N8JAS7-F1
#
_cell.length_a   1.000
_cell.length_b   1.000
_cell.length_c   1.000
_cell.angle_alpha   90.00
_cell.angle_beta   90.00
_cell.angle_gamma   90.00
#
_symmetry.space_group_name_H-M   'P 1'
#
loop_
_entity.id
_entity.type
_entity.pdbx_description
1 polymer ?
#
loop_
_entity_poly.entity_id
_entity_poly.type
_entity_poly.pdbx_seq_one_letter_code
_entity_poly.pdbx_strand_id
1 'polypeptide(L)'
;MLIVHFLKSMYRLYYVNKIISTDILKIDGVFYNKDSSSKQNDGFIGFFDWLRADEQIIVGIRICYFENLPYNKLLMSLPYMRPTFESKCVELLFGESAYPPDISGDQDFTNNYVFKSEGDEYLFTFGLDHLTDKELNCLLKYCTVLPGESLMTSWDDSNL
;
A
#
# COMPACT_ATOMS: atom_id res chain seq x y z
N MET A 1 -2.11 -7.65 5.85
CA MET A 1 -2.25 -6.51 4.91
C MET A 1 -1.15 -5.50 5.21
N LEU A 2 -0.53 -4.96 4.17
CA LEU A 2 0.39 -3.82 4.26
C LEU A 2 -0.42 -2.54 4.01
N ILE A 3 -0.13 -1.48 4.77
CA ILE A 3 -0.59 -0.13 4.48
C ILE A 3 0.64 0.75 4.24
N VAL A 4 0.69 1.42 3.10
CA VAL A 4 1.70 2.42 2.76
C VAL A 4 1.08 3.81 2.88
N HIS A 5 1.62 4.62 3.77
CA HIS A 5 1.22 6.02 3.95
C HIS A 5 2.22 6.92 3.25
N PHE A 6 1.78 7.55 2.16
CA PHE A 6 2.61 8.42 1.35
C PHE A 6 2.57 9.86 1.88
N LEU A 7 3.71 10.35 2.34
CA LEU A 7 3.92 11.73 2.79
C LEU A 7 4.88 12.45 1.84
N LYS A 8 4.88 13.78 1.87
CA LYS A 8 5.64 14.60 0.90
C LYS A 8 7.13 14.24 0.80
N SER A 9 7.80 13.95 1.92
CA SER A 9 9.25 13.71 1.98
C SER A 9 9.65 12.33 2.51
N MET A 10 8.68 11.51 2.92
CA MET A 10 8.91 10.17 3.45
C MET A 10 7.67 9.30 3.24
N TYR A 11 7.76 8.01 3.52
CA TYR A 11 6.60 7.14 3.63
C TYR A 11 6.63 6.43 4.99
N ARG A 12 5.50 5.86 5.38
CA ARG A 12 5.41 4.93 6.52
C ARG A 12 4.77 3.63 6.07
N LEU A 13 5.26 2.52 6.62
CA LEU A 13 4.71 1.20 6.38
C LEU A 13 4.05 0.72 7.66
N TYR A 14 2.83 0.22 7.52
CA TYR A 14 2.10 -0.41 8.61
C TYR A 14 1.75 -1.84 8.26
N TYR A 15 1.97 -2.75 9.20
CA TYR A 15 1.52 -4.12 9.10
C TYR A 15 0.24 -4.31 9.91
N VAL A 16 -0.76 -4.91 9.28
CA VAL A 16 -2.01 -5.32 9.91
C VAL A 16 -2.13 -6.83 9.77
N ASN A 17 -2.32 -7.52 10.90
CA ASN A 17 -2.37 -8.99 10.98
C ASN A 17 -3.64 -9.62 10.38
N LYS A 18 -4.57 -8.82 9.88
CA LYS A 18 -5.79 -9.25 9.19
C LYS A 18 -6.07 -8.35 8.00
N ILE A 19 -6.83 -8.87 7.04
CA ILE A 19 -7.44 -8.04 5.99
C ILE A 19 -8.57 -7.24 6.63
N ILE A 20 -8.62 -5.94 6.35
CA ILE A 20 -9.72 -5.08 6.79
C ILE A 20 -10.52 -4.69 5.57
N SER A 21 -11.78 -5.12 5.53
CA SER A 21 -12.74 -4.70 4.51
C SER A 21 -13.62 -3.61 5.11
N THR A 22 -13.21 -2.36 4.91
CA THR A 22 -13.90 -1.15 5.38
C THR A 22 -13.75 -0.06 4.32
N ASP A 23 -14.67 0.91 4.33
CA ASP A 23 -14.57 2.11 3.51
C ASP A 23 -13.88 3.26 4.24
N ILE A 24 -13.65 3.12 5.55
CA ILE A 24 -12.98 4.14 6.37
C ILE A 24 -11.90 3.49 7.23
N LEU A 25 -10.69 4.04 7.17
CA LEU A 25 -9.58 3.73 8.06
C LEU A 25 -9.29 4.91 8.98
N LYS A 26 -8.93 4.62 10.23
CA LYS A 26 -8.43 5.61 11.19
C LYS A 26 -6.99 5.30 11.57
N ILE A 27 -6.05 6.20 11.26
CA ILE A 27 -4.63 6.09 11.65
C ILE A 27 -4.24 7.37 12.35
N ASP A 28 -3.63 7.26 13.54
CA ASP A 28 -3.17 8.40 14.34
C ASP A 28 -4.22 9.52 14.55
N GLY A 29 -5.50 9.14 14.63
CA GLY A 29 -6.61 10.07 14.80
C GLY A 29 -7.16 10.69 13.51
N VAL A 30 -6.52 10.45 12.37
CA VAL A 30 -6.93 10.95 11.05
C VAL A 30 -7.79 9.90 10.34
N PHE A 31 -8.87 10.36 9.71
CA PHE A 31 -9.76 9.53 8.91
C PHE A 31 -9.35 9.52 7.44
N TYR A 32 -9.36 8.35 6.84
CA TYR A 32 -9.09 8.13 5.43
C TYR A 32 -10.26 7.34 4.84
N ASN A 33 -10.94 7.94 3.86
CA ASN A 33 -12.06 7.32 3.16
C ASN A 33 -11.55 6.61 1.91
N LYS A 34 -12.07 5.43 1.60
CA LYS A 34 -11.75 4.70 0.38
C LYS A 34 -12.08 5.60 -0.82
N ASP A 35 -11.11 5.76 -1.70
CA ASP A 35 -11.29 6.59 -2.88
C ASP A 35 -12.32 5.93 -3.81
N SER A 36 -13.30 6.69 -4.27
CA SER A 36 -14.32 6.20 -5.22
C SER A 36 -14.09 6.76 -6.64
N SER A 37 -12.92 7.33 -6.91
CA SER A 37 -12.61 7.99 -8.18
C SER A 37 -12.35 6.99 -9.29
N SER A 38 -11.86 5.78 -8.96
CA SER A 38 -11.83 4.66 -9.90
C SER A 38 -13.24 4.12 -10.12
N LYS A 39 -13.89 4.60 -11.19
CA LYS A 39 -15.32 4.38 -11.47
C LYS A 39 -15.72 2.91 -11.69
N GLN A 40 -14.73 2.02 -11.83
CA GLN A 40 -14.97 0.61 -12.13
C GLN A 40 -14.68 -0.32 -10.95
N ASN A 41 -13.93 0.12 -9.92
CA ASN A 41 -13.43 -0.81 -8.91
C ASN A 41 -13.27 -0.21 -7.48
N ASP A 42 -14.05 0.81 -7.10
CA ASP A 42 -14.12 1.36 -5.73
C ASP A 42 -12.75 1.44 -5.01
N GLY A 43 -11.86 2.28 -5.53
CA GLY A 43 -10.56 2.55 -4.94
C GLY A 43 -9.48 1.53 -5.25
N PHE A 44 -9.82 0.46 -5.96
CA PHE A 44 -8.85 -0.47 -6.51
C PHE A 44 -8.08 0.15 -7.68
N ILE A 45 -6.76 0.02 -7.67
CA ILE A 45 -5.91 0.85 -8.55
C ILE A 45 -5.23 0.12 -9.68
N GLY A 46 -5.17 -1.21 -9.63
CA GLY A 46 -4.39 -2.03 -10.55
C GLY A 46 -3.75 -3.21 -9.84
N PHE A 47 -2.50 -3.52 -10.19
CA PHE A 47 -1.75 -4.62 -9.59
C PHE A 47 -0.44 -4.14 -9.00
N PHE A 48 0.19 -5.01 -8.22
CA PHE A 48 1.51 -4.77 -7.68
C PHE A 48 2.39 -6.02 -7.80
N ASP A 49 3.71 -5.82 -7.78
CA ASP A 49 4.70 -6.88 -7.67
C ASP A 49 5.57 -6.63 -6.43
N TRP A 50 5.97 -7.69 -5.72
CA TRP A 50 6.99 -7.54 -4.68
C TRP A 50 8.38 -7.48 -5.30
N LEU A 51 9.14 -6.47 -4.91
CA LEU A 51 10.53 -6.32 -5.31
C LEU A 51 11.39 -7.14 -4.36
N ARG A 52 12.18 -8.06 -4.91
CA ARG A 52 12.93 -9.06 -4.14
C ARG A 52 14.42 -8.91 -4.38
N ALA A 53 15.23 -8.90 -3.31
CA ALA A 53 16.68 -8.94 -3.41
C ALA A 53 17.19 -10.38 -3.69
N ASP A 54 16.45 -11.36 -3.18
CA ASP A 54 16.54 -12.79 -3.50
C ASP A 54 15.14 -13.41 -3.36
N GLU A 55 15.01 -14.71 -3.63
CA GLU A 55 13.75 -15.48 -3.55
C GLU A 55 12.98 -15.37 -2.21
N GLN A 56 13.57 -14.80 -1.15
CA GLN A 56 13.01 -14.80 0.21
C GLN A 56 13.02 -13.43 0.88
N ILE A 57 13.64 -12.42 0.27
CA ILE A 57 13.82 -11.09 0.87
C ILE A 57 13.11 -10.04 0.03
N ILE A 58 11.95 -9.61 0.51
CA ILE A 58 11.23 -8.44 -0.02
C ILE A 58 11.94 -7.16 0.41
N VAL A 59 12.22 -6.31 -0.57
CA VAL A 59 12.90 -5.01 -0.39
C VAL A 59 12.10 -3.84 -0.93
N GLY A 60 10.94 -4.08 -1.53
CA GLY A 60 10.08 -3.03 -2.04
C GLY A 60 8.82 -3.55 -2.68
N ILE A 61 8.09 -2.63 -3.29
CA ILE A 61 6.85 -2.90 -4.03
C ILE A 61 6.84 -2.07 -5.31
N ARG A 62 6.43 -2.70 -6.41
CA ARG A 62 6.09 -2.01 -7.66
C ARG A 62 4.59 -1.91 -7.76
N ILE A 63 4.07 -0.73 -8.01
CA ILE A 63 2.64 -0.45 -8.14
C ILE A 63 2.37 -0.08 -9.59
N CYS A 64 1.50 -0.82 -10.27
CA CYS A 64 1.12 -0.61 -11.65
C CYS A 64 -0.36 -0.25 -11.74
N TYR A 65 -0.67 0.86 -12.42
CA TYR A 65 -2.02 1.42 -12.42
C TYR A 65 -2.79 1.04 -13.69
N PHE A 66 -4.09 0.82 -13.55
CA PHE A 66 -4.99 0.65 -14.70
C PHE A 66 -5.47 1.98 -15.28
N GLU A 67 -5.71 2.96 -14.42
CA GLU A 67 -6.26 4.26 -14.77
C GLU A 67 -5.28 5.37 -14.40
N ASN A 68 -5.31 6.49 -15.15
CA ASN A 68 -4.53 7.67 -14.83
C ASN A 68 -5.29 8.55 -13.81
N LEU A 69 -5.08 8.27 -12.53
CA LEU A 69 -5.75 8.95 -11.43
C LEU A 69 -4.85 10.00 -10.75
N PRO A 70 -5.41 10.97 -10.01
CA PRO A 70 -4.63 12.08 -9.44
C PRO A 70 -3.46 11.62 -8.56
N TYR A 71 -3.65 10.55 -7.79
CA TYR A 71 -2.60 10.00 -6.93
C TYR A 71 -1.44 9.37 -7.71
N ASN A 72 -1.62 8.93 -8.97
CA ASN A 72 -0.51 8.45 -9.78
C ASN A 72 0.50 9.58 -10.03
N LYS A 73 -0.01 10.78 -10.35
CA LYS A 73 0.82 11.99 -10.54
C LYS A 73 1.50 12.40 -9.24
N LEU A 74 0.80 12.30 -8.12
CA LEU A 74 1.38 12.53 -6.80
C LEU A 74 2.54 11.56 -6.57
N LEU A 75 2.33 10.25 -6.73
CA LEU A 75 3.35 9.23 -6.49
C LEU A 75 4.59 9.45 -7.37
N MET A 76 4.42 9.83 -8.63
CA MET A 76 5.53 10.18 -9.52
C MET A 76 6.32 11.44 -9.09
N SER A 77 5.74 12.30 -8.27
CA SER A 77 6.39 13.52 -7.77
C SER A 77 7.17 13.33 -6.46
N LEU A 78 6.98 12.19 -5.80
CA LEU A 78 7.60 11.91 -4.50
C LEU A 78 9.07 11.51 -4.68
N PRO A 79 10.01 12.08 -3.89
CA PRO A 79 11.46 11.92 -4.12
C PRO A 79 11.99 10.51 -3.85
N TYR A 80 11.21 9.67 -3.18
CA TYR A 80 11.53 8.29 -2.83
C TYR A 80 10.84 7.26 -3.74
N MET A 81 10.05 7.71 -4.72
CA MET A 81 9.40 6.86 -5.71
C MET A 81 10.20 6.85 -7.00
N ARG A 82 10.29 5.69 -7.66
CA ARG A 82 10.96 5.54 -8.96
C ARG A 82 9.95 5.19 -10.05
N PRO A 83 9.68 6.08 -11.01
CA PRO A 83 8.87 5.74 -12.17
C PRO A 83 9.57 4.67 -13.02
N THR A 84 8.81 3.68 -13.50
CA THR A 84 9.30 2.61 -14.37
C THR A 84 8.25 2.30 -15.45
N PHE A 85 8.61 1.49 -16.45
CA PHE A 85 7.75 1.13 -17.58
C PHE A 85 7.04 2.33 -18.23
N GLU A 86 7.81 3.35 -18.63
CA GLU A 86 7.26 4.60 -19.21
C GLU A 86 6.24 5.28 -18.28
N SER A 87 6.50 5.25 -16.97
CA SER A 87 5.63 5.81 -15.92
C SER A 87 4.26 5.13 -15.78
N LYS A 88 4.10 3.91 -16.32
CA LYS A 88 2.90 3.08 -16.08
C LYS A 88 2.92 2.44 -14.69
N CYS A 89 4.10 2.31 -14.11
CA CYS A 89 4.27 1.84 -12.74
C CYS A 89 5.24 2.75 -11.97
N VAL A 90 5.19 2.63 -10.65
CA VAL A 90 6.16 3.24 -9.74
C VAL A 90 6.70 2.20 -8.77
N GLU A 91 7.94 2.37 -8.35
CA GLU A 91 8.60 1.49 -7.40
C GLU A 91 8.90 2.25 -6.11
N LEU A 92 8.62 1.59 -4.99
CA LEU A 92 8.97 2.01 -3.65
C LEU A 92 9.92 0.97 -3.04
N LEU A 93 11.14 1.38 -2.68
CA LEU A 93 12.08 0.54 -1.94
C LEU A 93 11.98 0.84 -0.44
N PHE A 94 11.88 -0.22 0.37
CA PHE A 94 11.75 -0.15 1.83
C PHE A 94 13.08 0.19 2.55
N GLY A 95 14.16 0.35 1.79
CA GLY A 95 15.50 0.74 2.25
C GLY A 95 16.49 0.88 1.10
N GLU A 96 17.79 0.85 1.39
CA GLU A 96 18.87 1.03 0.39
C GLU A 96 19.32 -0.27 -0.30
N SER A 97 18.36 -1.09 -0.74
CA SER A 97 18.69 -2.37 -1.38
C SER A 97 18.46 -2.30 -2.89
N ALA A 98 19.52 -2.56 -3.66
CA ALA A 98 19.38 -2.93 -5.07
C ALA A 98 18.71 -4.31 -5.15
N TYR A 99 17.97 -4.55 -6.24
CA TYR A 99 17.26 -5.80 -6.45
C TYR A 99 17.43 -6.25 -7.92
N PRO A 100 17.56 -7.56 -8.21
CA PRO A 100 17.53 -8.05 -9.58
C PRO A 100 16.10 -7.98 -10.15
N PRO A 101 15.88 -7.34 -11.31
CA PRO A 101 14.54 -7.23 -11.89
C PRO A 101 13.87 -8.57 -12.20
N ASP A 102 14.66 -9.59 -12.55
CA ASP A 102 14.16 -10.87 -13.09
C ASP A 102 13.47 -11.77 -12.07
N ILE A 103 13.67 -11.52 -10.76
CA ILE A 103 13.07 -12.31 -9.68
C ILE A 103 11.80 -11.66 -9.09
N SER A 104 11.35 -10.56 -9.69
CA SER A 104 10.18 -9.79 -9.25
C SER A 104 9.16 -9.74 -10.40
N GLY A 105 8.14 -10.62 -10.35
CA GLY A 105 7.15 -10.77 -11.44
C GLY A 105 5.83 -11.44 -11.03
N ASP A 106 5.58 -11.57 -9.73
CA ASP A 106 4.33 -12.05 -9.16
C ASP A 106 3.30 -10.92 -9.13
N GLN A 107 2.54 -10.79 -10.22
CA GLN A 107 1.44 -9.82 -10.27
C GLN A 107 0.35 -10.21 -9.28
N ASP A 108 0.10 -9.33 -8.32
CA ASP A 108 -0.93 -9.50 -7.30
C ASP A 108 -2.00 -8.39 -7.39
N PHE A 109 -3.25 -8.81 -7.23
CA PHE A 109 -4.47 -8.00 -7.36
C PHE A 109 -5.27 -7.96 -6.06
N THR A 110 -4.71 -8.39 -4.94
CA THR A 110 -5.43 -8.58 -3.68
C THR A 110 -5.27 -7.35 -2.80
N ASN A 111 -6.40 -6.88 -2.26
CA ASN A 111 -6.46 -5.79 -1.28
C ASN A 111 -5.72 -4.50 -1.70
N ASN A 112 -5.72 -4.18 -3.01
CA ASN A 112 -5.00 -3.06 -3.58
C ASN A 112 -5.85 -1.78 -3.63
N TYR A 113 -6.24 -1.26 -2.45
CA TYR A 113 -7.13 -0.09 -2.34
C TYR A 113 -6.40 1.19 -1.94
N VAL A 114 -6.91 2.32 -2.43
CA VAL A 114 -6.51 3.66 -2.01
C VAL A 114 -7.53 4.27 -1.07
N PHE A 115 -7.03 4.90 -0.01
CA PHE A 115 -7.81 5.72 0.91
C PHE A 115 -7.22 7.13 0.94
N LYS A 116 -8.08 8.13 1.09
CA LYS A 116 -7.73 9.55 1.07
C LYS A 116 -8.27 10.26 2.30
N SER A 117 -7.44 11.10 2.93
CA SER A 117 -7.88 12.01 3.98
C SER A 117 -8.39 13.34 3.43
N GLU A 118 -9.06 14.13 4.26
CA GLU A 118 -9.43 15.52 3.92
C GLU A 118 -8.19 16.42 3.70
N GLY A 119 -7.04 16.05 4.27
CA GLY A 119 -5.77 16.76 4.13
C GLY A 119 -4.96 16.39 2.89
N ASP A 120 -5.57 15.72 1.90
CA ASP A 120 -4.92 15.22 0.66
C ASP A 120 -3.77 14.22 0.89
N GLU A 121 -3.73 13.56 2.05
CA GLU A 121 -2.86 12.40 2.27
C GLU A 121 -3.50 11.11 1.77
N TYR A 122 -2.66 10.19 1.29
CA TYR A 122 -3.10 8.92 0.73
C TYR A 122 -2.50 7.72 1.47
N LEU A 123 -3.35 6.72 1.69
CA LEU A 123 -2.97 5.37 2.11
C LEU A 123 -3.21 4.40 0.98
N PHE A 124 -2.28 3.49 0.76
CA PHE A 124 -2.43 2.39 -0.18
C PHE A 124 -2.35 1.09 0.60
N THR A 125 -3.23 0.16 0.29
CA THR A 125 -3.29 -1.15 0.94
C THR A 125 -2.81 -2.23 -0.02
N PHE A 126 -2.20 -3.29 0.50
CA PHE A 126 -1.74 -4.43 -0.30
C PHE A 126 -1.93 -5.74 0.48
N GLY A 127 -2.38 -6.79 -0.23
CA GLY A 127 -2.49 -8.14 0.31
C GLY A 127 -1.12 -8.72 0.65
N LEU A 128 -1.07 -9.58 1.68
CA LEU A 128 0.17 -10.23 2.13
C LEU A 128 -0.01 -11.76 2.24
N ASP A 129 -1.15 -12.27 1.80
CA ASP A 129 -1.64 -13.63 2.05
C ASP A 129 -0.86 -14.71 1.28
N HIS A 130 -0.20 -14.35 0.19
CA HIS A 130 0.65 -15.24 -0.59
C HIS A 130 2.13 -15.24 -0.12
N LEU A 131 2.51 -14.38 0.82
CA LEU A 131 3.89 -14.30 1.29
C LEU A 131 4.24 -15.50 2.16
N THR A 132 5.44 -16.02 1.98
CA THR A 132 6.02 -16.99 2.92
C THR A 132 6.29 -16.33 4.27
N ASP A 133 6.34 -17.14 5.35
CA ASP A 133 6.70 -16.64 6.69
C ASP A 133 8.05 -15.90 6.70
N LYS A 134 9.00 -16.32 5.86
CA LYS A 134 10.31 -15.68 5.78
C LYS A 134 10.25 -14.31 5.11
N GLU A 135 9.52 -14.20 3.99
CA GLU A 135 9.29 -12.91 3.33
C GLU A 135 8.54 -11.94 4.24
N LEU A 136 7.47 -12.41 4.90
CA LEU A 136 6.70 -11.61 5.84
C LEU A 136 7.59 -11.10 6.98
N ASN A 137 8.38 -11.97 7.61
CA ASN A 137 9.30 -11.58 8.69
C ASN A 137 10.38 -10.57 8.24
N CYS A 138 10.83 -10.64 6.98
CA CYS A 138 11.72 -9.64 6.42
C CYS A 138 11.01 -8.29 6.24
N LEU A 139 9.79 -8.29 5.67
CA LEU A 139 8.99 -7.08 5.47
C LEU A 139 8.65 -6.38 6.80
N LEU A 140 8.35 -7.14 7.85
CA LEU A 140 8.00 -6.60 9.16
C LEU A 140 9.10 -5.71 9.78
N LYS A 141 10.36 -5.87 9.39
CA LYS A 141 11.47 -5.02 9.85
C LYS A 141 11.31 -3.55 9.47
N TYR A 142 10.55 -3.28 8.42
CA TYR A 142 10.28 -1.93 7.93
C TYR A 142 8.94 -1.37 8.43
N CYS A 143 8.12 -2.19 9.09
CA CYS A 143 6.73 -1.86 9.40
C CYS A 143 6.53 -1.49 10.87
N THR A 144 5.64 -0.54 11.11
CA THR A 144 4.99 -0.39 12.42
C THR A 144 3.79 -1.33 12.48
N VAL A 145 3.68 -2.15 13.53
CA VAL A 145 2.53 -3.05 13.69
C VAL A 145 1.32 -2.26 14.17
N LEU A 146 0.21 -2.35 13.44
CA LEU A 146 -1.08 -1.80 13.84
C LEU A 146 -2.06 -2.93 14.19
N PRO A 147 -2.64 -2.92 15.39
CA PRO A 147 -3.77 -3.79 15.70
C PRO A 147 -4.92 -3.48 14.76
N GLY A 148 -5.50 -4.48 14.10
CA GLY A 148 -6.59 -4.18 13.15
C GLY A 148 -7.83 -3.55 13.79
N GLU A 149 -8.01 -3.69 15.10
CA GLU A 149 -9.05 -3.01 15.89
C GLU A 149 -8.81 -1.50 16.02
N SER A 150 -7.55 -1.04 16.02
CA SER A 150 -7.24 0.40 16.11
C SER A 150 -7.53 1.16 14.81
N LEU A 151 -7.72 0.42 13.71
CA LEU A 151 -7.98 0.97 12.37
C LEU A 151 -9.47 1.17 12.09
N MET A 152 -10.32 0.46 12.83
CA MET A 152 -11.76 0.51 12.66
C MET A 152 -12.35 1.56 13.60
N THR A 153 -13.31 2.32 13.10
CA THR A 153 -14.22 3.03 13.99
C THR A 153 -15.11 1.98 14.64
N SER A 154 -15.19 1.97 15.97
CA SER A 154 -16.30 1.31 16.65
C SER A 154 -17.58 2.00 16.18
N TRP A 155 -18.28 1.42 15.22
CA TRP A 155 -19.72 1.64 15.08
C TRP A 155 -20.40 0.86 16.21
N ASP A 156 -20.26 1.37 17.43
CA ASP A 156 -21.19 1.08 18.51
C ASP A 156 -22.23 2.22 18.49
N ASP A 157 -23.17 2.14 17.54
CA ASP A 157 -24.48 2.75 17.74
C ASP A 157 -25.29 1.79 18.60
N SER A 158 -24.93 1.74 19.88
CA SER A 158 -25.93 1.57 20.91
C SER A 158 -26.89 2.78 20.83
N ASN A 159 -28.12 2.51 20.41
CA ASN A 159 -29.30 3.39 20.33
C ASN A 159 -29.57 4.03 18.96
N LEU A 160 -30.34 3.32 18.14
CA LEU A 160 -31.55 3.85 17.48
C LEU A 160 -32.59 2.72 17.35
#